data_AF-A0A177GEP3-F1
#
_entry.id   AF-A0A177GEP3-F1
#
_cell.length_a   1.000
_cell.length_b   1.000
_cell.length_c   1.000
_cell.angle_alpha   90.00
_cell.angle_beta   90.00
_cell.angle_gamma   90.00
#
_symmetry.space_group_name_H-M   'P 1'
#
loop_
_entity.id
_entity.type
_entity.pdbx_description
1 polymer ?
#
loop_
_entity_poly.entity_id
_entity_poly.type
_entity_poly.pdbx_seq_one_letter_code
_entity_poly.pdbx_strand_id
1 'polypeptide(L)' 'MTAGQTTNLTTHLSQADLSGWHGLESSSSRWTNGNAALLLETESSSGTEAGILSIQVVSRGPYLVDVSASRGDLRHFG' A
#
# COMPACT_ATOMS: atom_id res chain seq x y z
N MET A 1 23.24 -15.65 -13.51
CA MET A 1 22.48 -15.01 -12.42
C MET A 1 22.87 -13.55 -12.42
N THR A 2 22.03 -12.66 -12.96
CA THR A 2 22.36 -11.23 -12.98
C THR A 2 21.85 -10.62 -11.67
N ALA A 3 22.73 -10.54 -10.67
CA ALA A 3 22.48 -9.71 -9.51
C ALA A 3 22.31 -8.25 -9.98
N GLY A 4 21.21 -7.59 -9.62
CA GLY A 4 20.97 -6.16 -9.90
C GLY A 4 19.80 -5.82 -10.84
N GLN A 5 18.93 -6.75 -11.22
CA GLN A 5 17.75 -6.43 -12.02
C GLN A 5 16.66 -5.77 -11.17
N THR A 6 16.14 -4.62 -11.60
CA THR A 6 14.97 -3.95 -11.02
C THR A 6 13.83 -4.00 -12.01
N THR A 7 12.66 -4.49 -11.58
CA THR A 7 11.45 -4.57 -12.40
C THR A 7 10.44 -3.53 -11.90
N ASN A 8 9.84 -2.78 -12.84
CA ASN A 8 8.80 -1.80 -12.51
C ASN A 8 7.43 -2.48 -12.46
N LEU A 9 6.78 -2.45 -11.30
CA LEU A 9 5.44 -3.02 -11.10
C LEU A 9 4.36 -2.00 -11.46
N THR A 10 3.91 -2.01 -12.71
CA THR A 10 2.99 -0.98 -13.26
C THR A 10 1.58 -1.49 -13.54
N THR A 11 1.31 -2.78 -13.29
CA THR A 11 0.01 -3.43 -13.51
C THR A 11 -1.17 -2.67 -12.87
N HIS A 12 -0.96 -2.11 -11.68
CA HIS A 12 -1.96 -1.32 -10.97
C HIS A 12 -2.33 0.01 -11.66
N LEU A 13 -1.56 0.45 -12.66
CA LEU A 13 -1.79 1.68 -13.43
C LEU A 13 -2.61 1.46 -14.70
N SER A 14 -2.84 0.20 -15.10
CA SER A 14 -3.57 -0.13 -16.33
C SER A 14 -4.84 -0.95 -16.09
N GLN A 15 -4.92 -1.74 -15.03
CA GLN A 15 -6.10 -2.56 -14.73
C GLN A 15 -7.14 -1.78 -13.92
N ALA A 16 -8.29 -1.47 -14.51
CA ALA A 16 -9.32 -0.66 -13.86
C ALA A 16 -9.93 -1.35 -12.61
N ASP A 17 -10.22 -2.64 -12.69
CA ASP A 17 -10.96 -3.35 -11.63
C ASP A 17 -10.02 -4.14 -10.71
N LEU A 18 -9.34 -3.43 -9.80
CA LEU A 18 -8.49 -4.05 -8.78
C LEU A 18 -9.04 -3.77 -7.38
N SER A 19 -9.31 -4.85 -6.62
CA SER A 19 -9.77 -4.75 -5.24
C SER A 19 -8.78 -3.94 -4.39
N GLY A 20 -9.31 -2.99 -3.63
CA GLY A 20 -8.51 -2.11 -2.79
C GLY A 20 -7.97 -0.86 -3.47
N TRP A 21 -8.02 -0.79 -4.80
CA TRP A 21 -7.57 0.36 -5.58
C TRP A 21 -8.77 1.22 -5.99
N HIS A 22 -8.59 2.55 -6.01
CA HIS A 22 -9.59 3.48 -6.56
C HIS A 22 -9.55 3.48 -8.10
N GLY A 23 -10.33 4.33 -8.79
CA GLY A 23 -10.30 4.40 -10.26
C GLY A 23 -8.93 4.75 -10.87
N LEU A 24 -8.79 4.60 -12.18
CA LEU A 24 -7.62 5.07 -12.93
C LEU A 24 -7.72 6.60 -13.11
N GLU A 25 -6.98 7.36 -12.32
CA GLU A 25 -6.97 8.83 -12.37
C GLU A 25 -5.67 9.39 -12.94
N SER A 26 -4.58 8.62 -12.86
CA SER A 26 -3.23 9.01 -13.27
C SER A 26 -2.51 7.84 -13.92
N SER A 27 -1.56 8.15 -14.81
CA SER A 27 -0.69 7.18 -15.46
C SER A 27 0.55 6.78 -14.64
N SER A 28 0.77 7.40 -13.47
CA SER A 28 1.99 7.22 -12.67
C SER A 28 1.75 6.87 -11.21
N SER A 29 0.53 7.01 -10.70
CA SER A 29 0.17 6.71 -9.31
C SER A 29 -1.31 6.43 -9.19
N ARG A 30 -1.71 5.74 -8.12
CA ARG A 30 -3.11 5.40 -7.88
C ARG A 30 -3.45 5.35 -6.40
N TRP A 31 -4.61 5.88 -6.04
CA TRP A 31 -5.12 5.81 -4.67
C TRP A 31 -5.53 4.38 -4.30
N THR A 32 -5.30 4.04 -3.03
CA THR A 32 -5.81 2.82 -2.41
C THR A 32 -6.82 3.17 -1.33
N ASN A 33 -7.73 2.25 -1.03
CA ASN A 33 -8.69 2.37 0.07
C ASN A 33 -8.10 1.89 1.42
N GLY A 34 -6.78 1.65 1.47
CA GLY A 34 -6.08 1.09 2.63
C GLY A 34 -5.81 -0.42 2.59
N ASN A 35 -6.40 -1.17 1.67
CA ASN A 35 -6.14 -2.60 1.53
C ASN A 35 -6.03 -3.04 0.07
N ALA A 36 -4.88 -2.77 -0.55
CA ALA A 36 -4.62 -3.02 -1.95
C ALA A 36 -3.49 -4.03 -2.15
N ALA A 37 -3.72 -5.05 -2.98
CA ALA A 37 -2.71 -6.04 -3.32
C ALA A 37 -1.84 -5.56 -4.48
N LEU A 38 -0.53 -5.78 -4.38
CA LEU A 38 0.44 -5.58 -5.46
C LEU A 38 1.13 -6.91 -5.72
N LEU A 39 0.94 -7.45 -6.93
CA LEU A 39 1.60 -8.68 -7.35
C LEU A 39 3.07 -8.40 -7.63
N LEU A 40 3.96 -9.11 -6.94
CA LEU A 40 5.38 -9.11 -7.24
C LEU A 40 5.61 -10.21 -8.28
N GLU A 41 5.95 -9.83 -9.50
CA GLU A 41 6.34 -10.80 -10.54
C GLU A 41 7.71 -11.36 -10.16
N THR A 42 7.72 -12.52 -9.51
CA THR A 42 8.97 -13.20 -9.14
C THR A 42 9.32 -14.15 -10.27
N GLU A 43 10.35 -13.81 -11.04
CA GLU A 43 10.99 -14.69 -12.04
C GLU A 43 11.83 -15.80 -11.38
N SER A 44 11.58 -16.10 -10.10
CA SER A 44 12.36 -17.03 -9.29
C SER A 44 11.48 -18.21 -8.89
N SER A 45 11.54 -19.29 -9.65
CA SER A 45 10.79 -20.54 -9.45
C SER A 45 11.15 -21.32 -8.18
N SER A 46 11.78 -20.68 -7.19
CA SER A 46 12.12 -21.27 -5.90
C SER A 46 12.05 -20.16 -4.87
N GLY A 47 11.01 -20.16 -4.02
CA GLY A 47 10.60 -19.07 -3.12
C GLY A 47 11.57 -18.71 -1.98
N THR A 48 12.85 -18.52 -2.28
CA THR A 48 13.93 -18.30 -1.31
C THR A 48 14.79 -17.07 -1.63
N GLU A 49 14.54 -16.37 -2.73
CA GLU A 49 15.34 -15.19 -3.09
C GLU A 49 14.82 -13.93 -2.39
N ALA A 50 15.67 -13.29 -1.59
CA ALA A 50 15.35 -12.04 -0.91
C ALA A 50 15.44 -10.86 -1.90
N GLY A 51 14.37 -10.08 -1.99
CA GLY A 51 14.26 -8.89 -2.85
C GLY A 51 13.91 -7.64 -2.05
N ILE A 52 14.15 -6.47 -2.65
CA ILE A 52 13.77 -5.16 -2.10
C ILE A 52 12.61 -4.61 -2.91
N LEU A 53 11.51 -4.26 -2.23
CA LEU A 53 10.40 -3.51 -2.81
C LEU A 53 10.59 -2.01 -2.49
N SER A 54 10.71 -1.19 -3.53
CA SER A 54 10.72 0.27 -3.40
C SER A 54 9.33 0.84 -3.73
N ILE A 55 8.80 1.70 -2.86
CA ILE A 55 7.51 2.37 -3.05
C ILE A 55 7.69 3.87 -2.85
N GLN A 56 7.27 4.66 -3.84
CA GLN A 56 7.17 6.11 -3.70
C GLN A 56 5.78 6.47 -3.19
N VAL A 57 5.72 7.20 -2.07
CA VAL A 57 4.46 7.76 -1.56
C VAL A 57 4.29 9.18 -2.08
N VAL A 58 3.37 9.37 -3.03
CA VAL A 58 3.13 10.67 -3.68
C VAL A 58 2.20 11.59 -2.90
N SER A 59 1.33 11.04 -2.06
CA SER A 59 0.41 11.80 -1.22
C SER A 59 -0.06 10.95 -0.03
N ARG A 60 -0.49 11.59 1.05
CA ARG A 60 -1.01 10.97 2.26
C ARG A 60 -2.19 11.78 2.78
N GLY A 61 -3.27 11.10 3.16
CA GLY A 61 -4.32 11.69 3.99
C GLY A 61 -3.92 11.68 5.48
N PRO A 62 -4.58 12.48 6.34
CA PRO A 62 -4.39 12.37 7.78
C PRO A 62 -4.80 10.97 8.25
N TYR A 63 -3.93 10.30 9.01
CA TYR A 63 -4.32 9.11 9.76
C TYR A 63 -5.23 9.58 10.90
N LEU A 64 -6.54 9.38 10.75
CA LEU A 64 -7.46 9.61 11.84
C LEU A 64 -7.14 8.58 12.91
N VAL A 65 -6.55 9.02 14.03
CA VAL A 65 -6.61 8.26 15.28
C VAL A 65 -8.10 8.16 15.59
N ASP A 66 -8.59 6.93 15.64
CA ASP A 66 -9.89 6.66 16.23
C ASP A 66 -9.78 7.04 17.70
N VAL A 67 -10.10 8.31 17.99
CA VAL A 67 -10.26 8.79 19.34
C VAL A 67 -11.64 8.29 19.80
N SER A 68 -11.71 6.98 19.98
CA SER A 68 -12.54 6.37 21.00
C SER A 68 -11.97 6.79 22.37
N ALA A 69 -11.86 8.11 22.61
CA ALA A 69 -11.82 8.66 23.93
C ALA A 69 -13.16 8.27 24.53
N SER A 70 -13.16 7.19 25.30
CA SER A 70 -14.14 6.96 26.33
C SER A 70 -14.23 8.24 27.16
N ARG A 71 -15.17 9.10 26.77
CA ARG A 71 -15.60 10.31 27.45
C ARG A 71 -16.32 9.85 28.72
N GLY A 72 -15.56 9.34 29.68
CA GLY A 72 -16.09 8.64 30.84
C GLY A 72 -15.27 8.82 32.12
N ASP A 73 -13.93 8.84 32.06
CA ASP A 73 -13.13 8.68 33.28
C ASP A 73 -12.48 9.96 33.84
N LEU A 74 -13.20 11.08 33.74
CA LEU A 74 -12.82 12.33 34.42
C LEU A 74 -13.96 12.80 35.31
N ARG A 75 -14.46 11.97 36.22
CA ARG A 75 -15.23 12.46 37.38
C ARG A 75 -14.97 11.65 38.65
N HIS A 76 -14.41 12.38 39.61
CA HIS A 76 -14.53 12.23 41.06
C HIS A 76 -13.31 11.63 41.80
N PHE A 77 -12.30 12.48 42.00
CA PHE A 77 -11.55 12.46 43.26
C PHE A 77 -12.36 13.23 44.30
N GLY A 78 -12.85 12.50 45.30
CA GLY A 78 -13.48 13.00 46.52
C GLY A 78 -13.09 12.08 47.66
#